data_AF-A0A7K0V1P8-F1
#
_entry.id   AF-A0A7K0V1P8-F1
#
_cell.length_a   1.000
_cell.length_b   1.000
_cell.length_c   1.000
_cell.angle_alpha   90.00
_cell.angle_beta   90.00
_cell.angle_gamma   90.00
#
_symmetry.space_group_name_H-M   'P 1'
#
loop_
_entity.id
_entity.type
_entity.pdbx_description
1 polymer ?
#
loop_
_entity_poly.entity_id
_entity_poly.type
_entity_poly.pdbx_seq_one_letter_code
_entity_poly.pdbx_strand_id
1 'polypeptide(L)' 'MTQTSVEHPFIHGEFAPVSTEETRLDLSIEGALPIELTGRYLRNGPNPIGAVDEQRHHWFLGHGMVHGI' A
#
# COMPACT_ATOMS: atom_id res chain seq x y z
N MET A 1 10.10 -2.64 -34.81
CA MET A 1 10.38 -3.22 -33.48
C MET A 1 9.74 -2.32 -32.45
N THR A 2 8.58 -2.70 -31.92
CA THR A 2 7.91 -1.98 -30.83
C THR A 2 8.68 -2.25 -29.55
N GLN A 3 9.38 -1.24 -29.06
CA GLN A 3 10.06 -1.29 -27.78
C GLN A 3 8.98 -1.31 -26.69
N THR A 4 8.80 -2.45 -26.03
CA THR A 4 8.02 -2.53 -24.79
C THR A 4 8.79 -1.75 -23.73
N SER A 5 8.27 -0.60 -23.33
CA SER A 5 8.75 0.12 -22.15
C SER A 5 8.58 -0.80 -20.95
N VAL A 6 9.68 -1.13 -20.27
CA VAL A 6 9.63 -1.85 -19.00
C VAL A 6 9.15 -0.84 -17.95
N GLU A 7 7.89 -0.98 -17.53
CA GLU A 7 7.34 -0.19 -16.43
C GLU A 7 8.12 -0.42 -15.14
N HIS A 8 8.26 0.63 -14.32
CA HIS A 8 9.02 0.54 -13.08
C HIS A 8 8.27 -0.35 -12.07
N PRO A 9 8.88 -1.42 -11.54
CA PRO A 9 8.16 -2.48 -10.83
C PRO A 9 7.53 -2.05 -9.50
N PHE A 10 7.92 -0.90 -8.93
CA PHE A 10 7.53 -0.50 -7.57
C PHE A 10 6.72 0.80 -7.47
N ILE A 11 6.07 1.22 -8.57
CA ILE A 11 5.18 2.41 -8.56
C ILE A 11 3.89 2.20 -9.36
N HIS A 12 3.62 0.96 -9.78
CA HIS A 12 2.45 0.58 -10.56
C HIS A 12 1.79 -0.69 -9.96
N GLY A 13 0.54 -0.97 -10.34
CA GLY A 13 -0.22 -2.11 -9.83
C GLY A 13 -0.34 -2.10 -8.30
N GLU A 14 -0.01 -3.22 -7.66
CA GLU A 14 -0.03 -3.37 -6.19
C GLU A 14 0.97 -2.46 -5.46
N PHE A 15 1.91 -1.85 -6.19
CA PHE A 15 2.89 -0.89 -5.66
C PHE A 15 2.54 0.56 -6.03
N ALA A 16 1.39 0.79 -6.65
CA ALA A 16 0.95 2.14 -6.97
C ALA A 16 0.72 2.95 -5.68
N PRO A 17 1.11 4.23 -5.66
CA PRO A 17 0.89 5.08 -4.49
C PRO A 17 -0.61 5.24 -4.17
N VAL A 18 -0.96 5.13 -2.90
CA VAL A 18 -2.29 5.41 -2.38
C VAL A 18 -2.39 6.90 -2.06
N SER A 19 -3.36 7.59 -2.67
CA SER A 19 -3.55 9.03 -2.51
C SER A 19 -4.54 9.42 -1.40
N THR A 20 -5.23 8.45 -0.82
CA THR A 20 -6.28 8.66 0.17
C THR A 20 -5.95 8.02 1.51
N GLU A 21 -6.26 8.74 2.59
CA GLU A 21 -6.32 8.18 3.94
C GLU A 21 -7.78 7.88 4.25
N GLU A 22 -8.07 6.67 4.69
CA GLU A 22 -9.44 6.22 4.91
C GLU A 22 -9.65 5.57 6.26
N THR A 23 -10.84 5.77 6.83
CA THR A 23 -11.34 5.02 7.97
C THR A 23 -12.58 4.26 7.55
N ARG A 24 -12.63 2.96 7.83
CA ARG A 24 -13.77 2.07 7.59
C ARG A 24 -14.09 1.36 8.90
N LEU A 25 -15.37 1.25 9.22
CA LEU A 25 -15.83 0.67 10.49
C LEU A 25 -16.70 -0.59 10.27
N ASP A 26 -16.98 -0.92 9.02
CA ASP A 26 -17.98 -1.88 8.57
C ASP A 26 -17.37 -2.93 7.62
N LEU A 27 -16.20 -3.45 7.99
CA LEU A 27 -15.55 -4.52 7.23
C LEU A 27 -16.37 -5.82 7.31
N SER A 28 -16.62 -6.44 6.16
CA SER A 28 -17.31 -7.73 6.09
C SER A 28 -16.45 -8.86 6.65
N ILE A 29 -17.06 -9.76 7.42
CA ILE A 29 -16.41 -10.98 7.93
C ILE A 29 -16.97 -12.18 7.17
N GLU A 30 -16.08 -12.99 6.60
CA GLU A 30 -16.41 -14.34 6.12
C GLU A 30 -16.01 -15.36 7.18
N GLY A 31 -16.95 -16.22 7.60
CA GLY A 31 -16.74 -17.16 8.71
C GLY A 31 -16.93 -16.52 10.08
N ALA A 32 -16.00 -16.73 11.01
CA ALA A 32 -16.07 -16.21 12.39
C ALA A 32 -14.71 -15.73 12.88
N LEU A 33 -14.69 -14.54 13.50
CA LEU A 33 -13.49 -14.02 14.18
C LEU A 33 -13.29 -14.74 15.53
N PRO A 34 -12.09 -15.27 15.81
CA PRO A 34 -11.76 -15.79 17.13
C PRO A 34 -11.87 -14.70 18.21
N ILE A 35 -12.53 -15.00 19.32
CA ILE A 35 -12.83 -14.03 20.39
C ILE A 35 -11.57 -13.53 21.10
N GLU A 36 -10.52 -14.35 21.10
CA GLU A 36 -9.21 -14.03 21.65
C GLU A 36 -8.45 -12.96 20.85
N LEU A 37 -8.86 -12.67 19.60
CA LEU A 37 -8.30 -11.58 18.80
C LEU A 37 -8.84 -10.22 19.27
N THR A 38 -8.46 -9.85 20.48
CA THR A 38 -8.76 -8.55 21.08
C THR A 38 -7.50 -7.69 21.06
N GLY A 39 -7.35 -6.86 20.03
CA GLY A 39 -6.17 -6.03 19.86
C GLY A 39 -6.25 -5.16 18.62
N ARG A 40 -5.09 -4.66 18.19
CA ARG A 40 -4.94 -3.89 16.95
C ARG A 40 -3.83 -4.50 16.13
N TYR A 41 -4.07 -4.71 14.84
CA TYR A 41 -3.04 -5.12 13.90
C TYR A 41 -2.57 -3.90 13.12
N LEU A 42 -1.33 -3.47 13.35
CA LEU A 42 -0.75 -2.30 12.71
C LEU A 42 0.39 -2.70 11.79
N ARG A 43 0.46 -2.07 10.61
CA ARG A 43 1.58 -2.20 9.66
C ARG A 43 2.01 -0.82 9.19
N ASN A 44 3.29 -0.65 8.90
CA ASN A 44 3.83 0.53 8.23
C ASN A 44 4.47 0.11 6.90
N GLY A 45 4.30 0.93 5.87
CA GLY A 45 4.93 0.74 4.57
C GLY A 45 5.25 2.07 3.89
N PRO A 46 6.15 2.06 2.90
CA PRO A 46 6.44 3.22 2.08
C PRO A 46 5.27 3.51 1.13
N ASN A 47 4.83 4.76 1.10
CA ASN A 47 3.84 5.30 0.19
C ASN A 47 4.31 6.70 -0.23
N PRO A 48 4.94 6.86 -1.41
CA PRO A 48 5.38 8.18 -1.85
C PRO A 48 4.18 9.11 -2.09
N ILE A 49 4.34 10.39 -1.79
CA ILE A 49 3.30 11.42 -1.96
C ILE A 49 3.78 12.33 -3.08
N GLY A 50 2.93 12.57 -4.08
CA GLY A 50 3.24 13.40 -5.23
C GLY A 50 3.98 12.64 -6.35
N ALA A 51 4.68 13.39 -7.20
CA ALA A 51 5.38 12.82 -8.34
C ALA A 51 6.59 11.97 -7.91
N VAL A 52 6.76 10.82 -8.54
CA VAL A 52 7.88 9.89 -8.29
C VAL A 52 8.81 9.87 -9.50
N ASP A 53 10.12 9.93 -9.25
CA ASP A 53 11.13 9.73 -10.30
C ASP A 53 11.22 8.24 -10.63
N GLU A 54 10.59 7.83 -11.73
CA GLU A 54 10.51 6.44 -12.17
C GLU A 54 11.88 5.81 -12.47
N GLN A 55 12.91 6.60 -12.73
CA GLN A 55 14.25 6.06 -13.03
C GLN A 55 15.08 5.78 -11.78
N ARG A 56 14.67 6.32 -10.64
CA ARG A 56 15.46 6.30 -9.38
C ARG A 56 14.70 5.77 -8.19
N HIS A 57 13.41 5.48 -8.34
CA HIS A 57 12.61 5.02 -7.24
C HIS A 57 13.12 3.67 -6.72
N HIS A 58 13.11 3.51 -5.39
CA HIS A 58 13.45 2.27 -4.73
C HIS A 58 12.32 1.96 -3.75
N TRP A 59 11.88 0.70 -3.69
CA TRP A 59 10.72 0.28 -2.87
C TRP A 59 10.76 0.86 -1.46
N PHE A 60 11.91 0.77 -0.77
CA PHE A 60 12.03 1.24 0.61
C PHE A 60 11.99 2.77 0.80
N LEU A 61 11.84 3.55 -0.28
CA LEU A 61 11.73 5.00 -0.25
C LEU A 61 10.27 5.44 -0.41
N GLY A 62 9.89 6.48 0.32
CA GLY A 62 8.52 7.00 0.34
C GLY A 62 8.19 7.53 1.73
N HIS A 63 7.04 8.18 1.86
CA HIS A 63 6.53 8.58 3.17
C HIS A 63 5.98 7.34 3.87
N GLY A 64 6.00 7.31 5.19
CA GLY A 64 5.37 6.21 5.94
C GLY A 64 3.85 6.31 5.84
N MET A 65 3.19 5.21 5.49
CA MET A 65 1.75 5.06 5.60
C MET A 65 1.44 3.89 6.54
N VAL A 66 0.66 4.19 7.58
CA VAL A 66 0.27 3.21 8.60
C VAL A 66 -1.11 2.68 8.28
N HIS A 67 -1.24 1.36 8.30
CA HIS A 67 -2.50 0.64 8.14
C HIS A 67 -2.84 -0.06 9.44
N GLY A 68 -4.13 -0.10 9.76
CA GLY A 68 -4.63 -0.69 11.00
C GLY A 68 -5.94 -1.43 10.82
N ILE A 69 -6.08 -2.54 11.56
CA ILE A 69 -7.35 -3.22 11.85
C ILE A 69 -7.52 -3.25 13.37
#